data_AF-A0A1G3QGK5-F1
#
_entry.id   AF-A0A1G3QGK5-F1
#
_cell.length_a   1.000
_cell.length_b   1.000
_cell.length_c   1.000
_cell.angle_alpha   90.00
_cell.angle_beta   90.00
_cell.angle_gamma   90.00
#
_symmetry.space_group_name_H-M   'P 1'
#
loop_
_entity.id
_entity.type
_entity.pdbx_description
1 polymer ?
#
loop_
_entity_poly.entity_id
_entity_poly.type
_entity_poly.pdbx_seq_one_letter_code
_entity_poly.pdbx_strand_id
1 'polypeptide(L)'
;MSQKAFQELYPDMFSHCYGCGRLNPDGLHIRSYWYGEESVCTFKPREYHTAFPGFVYGGLIASVIDCHSTGTADGTVCARGTVVAVKIPDAMVPSGS
;
A
#
# COMPACT_ATOMS: atom_id res chain seq x y z
N MET A 1 -13.84 14.05 -15.26
CA MET A 1 -13.25 14.09 -13.90
C MET A 1 -12.38 12.86 -13.76
N SER A 2 -11.15 13.00 -13.24
CA SER A 2 -10.30 11.84 -12.98
C SER A 2 -10.95 10.95 -11.92
N GLN A 3 -10.96 9.64 -12.14
CA GLN A 3 -11.39 8.67 -11.13
C GLN A 3 -10.53 8.84 -9.86
N LYS A 4 -11.15 8.90 -8.68
CA LYS A 4 -10.42 8.94 -7.42
C LYS A 4 -9.86 7.56 -7.09
N ALA A 5 -8.64 7.52 -6.57
CA ALA A 5 -8.09 6.28 -6.03
C ALA A 5 -8.82 5.89 -4.74
N PHE A 6 -8.88 4.61 -4.42
CA PHE A 6 -9.51 4.13 -3.18
C PHE A 6 -8.91 4.79 -1.94
N GLN A 7 -7.58 4.97 -1.95
CA GLN A 7 -6.80 5.58 -0.88
C GLN A 7 -7.14 7.06 -0.64
N GLU A 8 -7.72 7.76 -1.62
CA GLU A 8 -8.17 9.15 -1.46
C GLU A 8 -9.50 9.25 -0.71
N LEU A 9 -10.21 8.14 -0.54
CA LEU A 9 -11.46 8.05 0.21
C LEU A 9 -11.21 7.69 1.68
N TYR A 10 -9.96 7.40 2.07
CA TYR A 10 -9.63 7.05 3.45
C TYR A 10 -9.71 8.28 4.35
N PRO A 11 -10.33 8.16 5.54
CA PRO A 11 -10.14 9.14 6.60
C PRO A 11 -8.66 9.37 6.88
N ASP A 12 -8.31 10.60 7.29
CA ASP A 12 -6.93 11.01 7.56
C ASP A 12 -6.23 10.08 8.53
N MET A 13 -6.92 9.63 9.59
CA MET A 13 -6.38 8.70 10.59
C MET A 13 -5.90 7.35 10.02
N PHE A 14 -6.42 6.93 8.86
CA PHE A 14 -6.00 5.70 8.18
C PHE A 14 -5.08 5.94 6.98
N SER A 15 -4.73 7.20 6.71
CA SER A 15 -3.98 7.63 5.53
C SER A 15 -2.45 7.65 5.73
N HIS A 16 -1.92 6.96 6.73
CA HIS A 16 -0.49 6.97 7.10
C HIS A 16 0.29 5.69 6.74
N CYS A 17 -0.37 4.71 6.11
CA CYS A 17 0.27 3.47 5.66
C CYS A 17 1.49 3.76 4.77
N TYR A 18 2.60 3.07 4.99
CA TYR A 18 3.81 3.21 4.17
C TYR A 18 3.55 2.88 2.69
N GLY A 19 2.70 1.90 2.38
CA GLY A 19 2.41 1.56 0.99
C GLY A 19 1.43 2.52 0.31
N CYS A 20 0.25 2.74 0.91
CA CYS A 20 -0.87 3.38 0.24
C CYS A 20 -1.31 4.73 0.85
N GLY A 21 -0.77 5.10 2.01
CA GLY A 21 -1.19 6.27 2.76
C GLY A 21 -0.84 7.58 2.07
N ARG A 22 -1.84 8.44 1.82
CA ARG A 22 -1.62 9.76 1.22
C ARG A 22 -0.93 10.78 2.14
N LEU A 23 -0.91 10.53 3.45
CA LEU A 23 -0.32 11.40 4.47
C LEU A 23 1.05 10.91 4.96
N ASN A 24 1.59 9.82 4.41
CA ASN A 24 2.94 9.35 4.75
C ASN A 24 3.95 9.93 3.76
N PRO A 25 4.74 10.95 4.10
CA PRO A 25 5.64 11.62 3.15
C PRO A 25 6.71 10.71 2.55
N ASP A 26 7.04 9.62 3.25
CA ASP A 26 8.04 8.64 2.82
C ASP A 26 7.42 7.41 2.14
N GLY A 27 6.08 7.40 1.99
CA GLY A 27 5.33 6.27 1.49
C GLY A 27 5.50 6.01 -0.01
N LEU A 28 5.12 4.79 -0.43
CA LEU A 28 5.05 4.38 -1.82
C LEU A 28 3.89 5.05 -2.57
N HIS A 29 2.88 5.54 -1.84
CA HIS A 29 1.70 6.22 -2.36
C HIS A 29 0.98 5.47 -3.49
N ILE A 30 0.83 4.16 -3.28
CA ILE A 30 0.11 3.26 -4.18
C ILE A 30 -1.32 3.77 -4.36
N ARG A 31 -1.77 3.77 -5.62
CA ARG A 31 -3.14 4.14 -5.99
C ARG A 31 -3.82 3.01 -6.72
N SER A 32 -4.99 2.63 -6.22
CA SER A 32 -5.82 1.58 -6.78
C SER A 32 -7.12 2.15 -7.31
N TYR A 33 -7.58 1.63 -8.43
CA TYR A 33 -8.76 2.09 -9.15
C TYR A 33 -9.62 0.90 -9.56
N TRP A 34 -10.92 1.13 -9.76
CA TRP A 34 -11.80 0.16 -10.38
C TRP A 34 -11.62 0.19 -11.89
N TYR A 35 -11.46 -0.99 -12.49
CA TYR A 35 -11.49 -1.21 -13.93
C TYR A 35 -12.48 -2.34 -14.24
N GLY A 36 -13.73 -1.97 -14.50
CA GLY A 36 -14.83 -2.94 -14.60
C GLY A 36 -15.06 -3.64 -13.26
N GLU A 37 -14.94 -4.97 -13.25
CA GLU A 37 -15.09 -5.81 -12.05
C GLU A 37 -13.77 -6.06 -11.31
N GLU A 38 -12.65 -5.56 -11.83
CA GLU A 38 -11.31 -5.75 -11.25
C GLU A 38 -10.80 -4.46 -10.60
N SER A 39 -9.93 -4.61 -9.60
CA SER A 39 -9.12 -3.51 -9.10
C SER A 39 -7.75 -3.53 -9.77
N VAL A 40 -7.26 -2.36 -10.18
CA VAL A 40 -5.98 -2.20 -10.86
C VAL A 40 -5.13 -1.16 -10.15
N CYS A 41 -3.86 -1.49 -9.97
CA CYS A 41 -2.83 -0.59 -9.45
C CYS A 41 -1.63 -0.59 -10.41
N THR A 42 -1.15 0.60 -10.78
CA THR A 42 0.12 0.77 -11.49
C THR A 42 1.14 1.38 -10.54
N PHE A 43 2.28 0.74 -10.38
CA PHE A 43 3.36 1.23 -9.53
C PHE A 43 4.68 1.24 -10.29
N LYS A 44 5.38 2.38 -10.25
CA LYS A 44 6.72 2.53 -10.83
C LYS A 44 7.77 2.50 -9.72
N PRO A 45 8.63 1.48 -9.64
CA PRO A 45 9.70 1.44 -8.67
C PRO A 45 10.74 2.53 -8.91
N ARG A 46 11.38 2.99 -7.83
CA ARG A 46 12.55 3.88 -7.85
C ARG A 46 13.81 3.02 -8.02
N GLU A 47 14.92 3.63 -8.45
CA GLU A 47 16.16 2.89 -8.77
C GLU A 47 16.72 2.10 -7.58
N TYR A 48 16.56 2.60 -6.37
CA TYR A 48 17.02 1.93 -5.15
C TYR A 48 16.11 0.78 -4.69
N HIS A 49 14.98 0.55 -5.36
CA HIS A 49 14.11 -0.61 -5.13
C HIS A 49 14.59 -1.85 -5.89
N THR A 50 15.89 -2.13 -5.82
CA THR A 50 16.55 -3.16 -6.63
C THR A 50 17.01 -4.32 -5.75
N ALA A 51 16.88 -5.57 -6.24
CA ALA A 51 17.55 -6.74 -5.64
C ALA A 51 18.97 -6.89 -6.18
N PHE A 52 19.10 -7.01 -7.50
CA PHE A 52 20.35 -7.01 -8.26
C PHE A 52 20.11 -6.29 -9.60
N PRO A 53 21.16 -5.82 -10.31
CA PRO A 53 21.01 -4.92 -11.45
C PRO A 53 19.96 -5.39 -12.47
N GLY A 54 18.95 -4.55 -12.69
CA GLY A 54 17.83 -4.82 -13.61
C GLY A 54 16.59 -5.47 -12.99
N PHE A 55 16.61 -5.83 -11.70
CA PHE A 55 15.51 -6.56 -11.05
C PHE A 55 15.04 -5.88 -9.76
N VAL A 56 13.72 -5.75 -9.61
CA VAL A 56 13.08 -5.25 -8.38
C VAL A 56 13.14 -6.30 -7.28
N TYR A 57 13.41 -5.90 -6.03
CA TYR A 57 13.41 -6.86 -4.92
C TYR A 57 12.00 -7.31 -4.55
N GLY A 58 11.88 -8.60 -4.19
CA GLY A 58 10.58 -9.24 -3.96
C GLY A 58 9.76 -8.61 -2.83
N GLY A 59 10.41 -8.03 -1.82
CA GLY A 59 9.73 -7.34 -0.73
C GLY A 59 8.90 -6.15 -1.19
N LEU A 60 9.36 -5.37 -2.18
CA LEU A 60 8.56 -4.28 -2.73
C LEU A 60 7.36 -4.80 -3.51
N ILE A 61 7.54 -5.84 -4.32
CA ILE A 61 6.45 -6.46 -5.07
C ILE A 61 5.38 -6.95 -4.10
N ALA A 62 5.79 -7.64 -3.03
CA ALA A 62 4.90 -8.11 -1.98
C ALA A 62 4.19 -6.94 -1.29
N SER A 63 4.88 -5.85 -0.93
CA SER A 63 4.27 -4.67 -0.32
C SER A 63 3.26 -3.99 -1.24
N VAL A 64 3.52 -3.92 -2.55
CA VAL A 64 2.58 -3.36 -3.52
C VAL A 64 1.32 -4.22 -3.61
N ILE A 65 1.48 -5.55 -3.72
CA ILE A 65 0.36 -6.49 -3.75
C ILE A 65 -0.45 -6.41 -2.46
N ASP A 66 0.21 -6.41 -1.30
CA ASP A 66 -0.44 -6.35 0.02
C ASP A 66 -1.27 -5.08 0.17
N CYS A 67 -0.70 -3.91 -0.12
CA CYS A 67 -1.40 -2.64 -0.01
C CYS A 67 -2.48 -2.43 -1.07
N HIS A 68 -2.31 -2.99 -2.26
CA HIS A 68 -3.34 -3.01 -3.30
C HIS A 68 -4.52 -3.93 -2.90
N SER A 69 -4.21 -5.09 -2.32
CA SER A 69 -5.19 -6.09 -1.88
C SER A 69 -5.89 -5.70 -0.57
N THR A 70 -5.25 -4.87 0.26
CA THR A 70 -5.80 -4.33 1.51
C THR A 70 -6.70 -3.11 1.27
N GLY A 71 -7.13 -2.88 0.03
CA GLY A 71 -8.06 -1.82 -0.31
C GLY A 71 -9.51 -2.19 0.04
N THR A 72 -10.01 -1.77 1.20
CA THR A 72 -11.46 -1.55 1.35
C THR A 72 -11.81 -0.21 0.73
N ALA A 73 -12.99 -0.11 0.11
CA ALA A 73 -13.55 1.18 -0.31
C ALA A 73 -14.94 1.29 0.33
N ASP A 74 -15.18 2.38 1.06
CA ASP A 74 -16.49 2.70 1.66
C ASP A 74 -17.09 1.55 2.50
N GLY A 75 -16.31 0.98 3.42
CA GLY A 75 -16.76 -0.11 4.29
C GLY A 75 -16.98 -1.47 3.59
N THR A 76 -16.70 -1.56 2.27
CA THR A 76 -16.88 -2.79 1.49
C THR A 76 -15.53 -3.48 1.27
N VAL A 77 -15.50 -4.80 1.50
CA VAL A 77 -14.33 -5.64 1.25
C VAL A 77 -14.19 -5.87 -0.26
N CYS A 78 -13.24 -5.19 -0.90
CA CYS A 78 -13.00 -5.31 -2.34
C CYS A 78 -12.09 -6.48 -2.71
N ALA A 79 -11.33 -7.03 -1.75
CA ALA A 79 -10.56 -8.26 -1.86
C ALA A 79 -10.46 -8.93 -0.49
N ARG A 80 -10.51 -10.27 -0.43
CA ARG A 80 -10.39 -11.04 0.82
C ARG A 80 -9.21 -11.98 0.75
N GLY A 81 -8.23 -11.74 1.62
CA GLY A 81 -7.10 -12.64 1.87
C GLY A 81 -6.79 -12.67 3.37
N THR A 82 -6.15 -13.74 3.84
CA THR A 82 -5.69 -13.83 5.23
C THR A 82 -4.34 -13.15 5.33
N VAL A 83 -4.29 -11.99 5.99
CA VAL A 83 -3.04 -11.30 6.30
C VAL A 83 -2.44 -11.91 7.56
N VAL A 84 -1.22 -12.44 7.46
CA VAL A 84 -0.39 -12.78 8.61
C VAL A 84 0.51 -11.59 8.90
N ALA A 85 0.09 -10.73 9.82
CA ALA A 85 0.93 -9.62 10.27
C ALA A 85 1.98 -10.13 11.26
N VAL A 86 3.25 -9.75 11.05
CA VAL A 86 4.32 -9.97 12.01
C VAL A 86 4.32 -8.82 13.00
N LYS A 87 4.11 -9.11 14.30
CA LYS A 87 4.24 -8.10 15.35
C LYS A 87 5.66 -7.54 15.32
N ILE A 88 5.79 -6.23 15.18
CA ILE A 88 7.08 -5.54 15.28
C ILE A 88 7.69 -5.87 16.66
N PRO A 89 8.96 -6.32 16.75
CA PRO A 89 9.61 -6.53 18.03
C PRO A 89 9.58 -5.24 18.85
N ASP A 90 9.33 -5.36 20.15
CA ASP A 90 9.18 -4.18 21.02
C ASP A 90 10.42 -3.24 20.98
N ALA A 91 11.60 -3.77 20.64
CA ALA A 91 12.85 -3.02 20.43
C ALA A 91 12.88 -2.11 19.19
N MET A 92 11.91 -2.26 18.28
CA MET A 92 11.78 -1.46 17.05
C MET A 92 10.61 -0.46 17.14
N VAL A 93 9.91 -0.41 18.27
CA VAL A 93 8.92 0.64 18.55
C VAL A 93 9.70 1.91 18.93
N PRO A 94 9.59 3.01 18.18
CA PRO A 94 10.28 4.25 18.52
C PRO A 94 9.92 4.69 19.93
N SER A 95 10.91 4.86 20.79
CA SER A 95 10.71 5.30 22.16
C SER A 95 10.34 6.78 22.18
N GLY A 96 9.04 7.06 22.22
CA GLY A 96 8.51 8.41 22.43
C GLY A 96 7.25 8.68 21.61
N SER A 97 6.11 8.34 22.19
CA SER A 97 4.80 8.92 21.87
C SER A 97 4.11 9.30 23.17
#